data_AF-A0A0A1ZUB5-F1
#
_entry.id   AF-A0A0A1ZUB5-F1
#
_cell.length_a   1.000
_cell.length_b   1.000
_cell.length_c   1.000
_cell.angle_alpha   90.00
_cell.angle_beta   90.00
_cell.angle_gamma   90.00
#
_symmetry.space_group_name_H-M   'P 1'
#
loop_
_entity.id
_entity.type
_entity.pdbx_description
1 polymer ?
#
loop_
_entity_poly.entity_id
_entity_poly.type
_entity_poly.pdbx_seq_one_letter_code
_entity_poly.pdbx_strand_id
1 'polypeptide(L)'
;MQEQNSPIENQDNDFTNTSSTNNEFSNWVDNQGDEVKNVFGFNNSSELVNGRAAMIGFLMLILTELVFSGRPVTSSIFGIN
;
A
#
# COMPACT_ATOMS: atom_id res chain seq x y z
N MET A 1 -25.96 -0.04 57.29
CA MET A 1 -25.44 0.18 55.93
C MET A 1 -24.20 -0.69 55.82
N GLN A 2 -24.24 -1.92 55.27
CA GLN A 2 -24.17 -2.26 53.83
C GLN A 2 -23.11 -1.38 53.13
N GLU A 3 -22.02 -1.87 52.54
CA GLU A 3 -21.66 -3.20 52.03
C GLU A 3 -20.11 -3.30 51.94
N GLN A 4 -19.55 -4.48 52.26
CA GLN A 4 -18.19 -4.87 51.83
C GLN A 4 -18.23 -5.24 50.35
N ASN A 5 -17.09 -5.17 49.64
CA ASN A 5 -16.60 -6.13 48.63
C ASN A 5 -15.68 -5.44 47.59
N SER A 6 -14.38 -5.43 47.87
CA SER A 6 -13.38 -5.84 46.88
C SER A 6 -13.02 -7.30 47.24
N PRO A 7 -12.59 -8.20 46.33
CA PRO A 7 -11.84 -7.97 45.09
C PRO A 7 -12.42 -8.78 43.91
N ILE A 8 -11.81 -8.70 42.72
CA ILE A 8 -11.50 -9.85 41.82
C ILE A 8 -10.90 -9.28 40.53
N GLU A 9 -9.58 -9.45 40.47
CA GLU A 9 -8.74 -9.61 39.29
C GLU A 9 -9.42 -10.47 38.21
N ASN A 10 -9.60 -9.93 37.01
CA ASN A 10 -9.72 -10.75 35.80
C ASN A 10 -8.58 -10.35 34.86
N GLN A 11 -7.40 -10.89 35.20
CA GLN A 11 -6.38 -11.19 34.21
C GLN A 11 -6.91 -12.39 33.42
N ASP A 12 -7.45 -12.16 32.23
CA ASP A 12 -7.60 -13.20 31.22
C ASP A 12 -6.47 -13.02 30.20
N ASN A 13 -5.31 -13.53 30.62
CA ASN A 13 -4.29 -14.20 29.81
C ASN A 13 -4.65 -14.42 28.33
N ASP A 14 -3.95 -13.63 27.51
CA ASP A 14 -3.26 -14.04 26.29
C ASP A 14 -3.22 -15.56 26.06
N PHE A 15 -4.01 -16.03 25.10
CA PHE A 15 -3.59 -17.10 24.21
C PHE A 15 -4.17 -16.84 22.84
N THR A 16 -3.27 -16.37 21.96
CA THR A 16 -3.43 -16.22 20.52
C THR A 16 -4.19 -17.40 19.89
N ASN A 17 -5.48 -17.23 19.62
CA ASN A 17 -6.07 -17.93 18.47
C ASN A 17 -5.69 -17.13 17.23
N THR A 18 -4.43 -17.30 16.83
CA THR A 18 -3.98 -17.10 15.46
C THR A 18 -4.68 -18.14 14.61
N SER A 19 -5.98 -17.97 14.42
CA SER A 19 -6.76 -18.67 13.42
C SER A 19 -6.38 -18.03 12.10
N SER A 20 -5.23 -18.44 11.59
CA SER A 20 -4.77 -18.17 10.25
C SER A 20 -5.89 -18.45 9.25
N THR A 21 -5.94 -17.60 8.24
CA THR A 21 -6.84 -17.62 7.09
C THR A 21 -8.14 -16.86 7.35
N ASN A 22 -8.14 -15.58 6.99
CA ASN A 22 -9.09 -14.99 6.04
C ASN A 22 -8.50 -13.67 5.51
N ASN A 23 -7.86 -13.73 4.34
CA ASN A 23 -7.59 -12.60 3.44
C ASN A 23 -7.09 -11.31 4.11
N GLU A 24 -5.90 -11.38 4.69
CA GLU A 24 -5.23 -10.26 5.36
C GLU A 24 -4.84 -9.20 4.33
N PHE A 25 -5.59 -8.09 4.30
CA PHE A 25 -5.10 -6.86 3.67
C PHE A 25 -3.80 -6.47 4.39
N SER A 26 -2.69 -6.46 3.66
CA SER A 26 -1.40 -6.00 4.19
C SER A 26 -1.49 -4.50 4.41
N ASN A 27 -1.90 -4.12 5.62
CA ASN A 27 -1.84 -2.73 6.04
C ASN A 27 -0.41 -2.37 6.38
N TRP A 28 0.00 -1.17 5.96
CA TRP A 28 1.21 -0.58 6.50
C TRP A 28 0.93 -0.24 7.97
N VAL A 29 1.86 -0.59 8.84
CA VAL A 29 1.74 -0.41 10.29
C VAL A 29 2.91 0.44 10.76
N ASP A 30 2.67 1.35 11.70
CA ASP A 30 3.73 2.13 12.32
C ASP A 30 4.53 1.31 13.35
N ASN A 31 5.50 1.93 14.02
CA ASN A 31 6.30 1.24 15.04
C ASN A 31 5.52 0.92 16.33
N GLN A 32 4.28 1.39 16.46
CA GLN A 32 3.40 1.20 17.61
C GLN A 32 2.28 0.19 17.35
N GLY A 33 2.16 -0.34 16.13
CA GLY A 33 1.12 -1.28 15.77
C GLY A 33 -0.12 -0.65 15.15
N ASP A 34 -0.14 0.67 14.94
CA ASP A 34 -1.27 1.39 14.38
C ASP A 34 -1.22 1.38 12.84
N GLU A 35 -2.38 1.19 12.20
CA GLU A 35 -2.49 1.21 10.75
C GLU A 35 -2.23 2.61 10.18
N VAL A 36 -1.32 2.71 9.21
CA VAL A 36 -0.98 3.96 8.53
C VAL A 36 -1.55 3.95 7.12
N LYS A 37 -2.63 4.69 6.93
CA LYS A 37 -3.34 4.75 5.65
C LYS A 37 -2.61 5.56 4.55
N ASN A 38 -1.64 6.38 4.93
CA ASN A 38 -0.89 7.23 3.99
C ASN A 38 0.61 7.05 4.23
N VAL A 39 1.22 6.17 3.45
CA VAL A 39 2.67 5.92 3.48
C VAL A 39 3.34 6.56 2.28
N PHE A 40 4.51 7.17 2.48
CA PHE A 40 5.34 7.73 1.40
C PHE A 40 4.63 8.73 0.45
N GLY A 41 3.51 9.33 0.87
CA GLY A 41 2.70 10.24 0.03
C GLY A 41 1.78 9.54 -0.96
N PHE A 42 1.64 8.21 -0.90
CA PHE A 42 0.62 7.45 -1.58
C PHE A 42 -0.72 7.61 -0.86
N ASN A 43 -1.42 8.68 -1.22
CA ASN A 43 -2.82 8.88 -0.88
C ASN A 43 -3.67 8.65 -2.14
N ASN A 44 -4.97 8.42 -1.98
CA ASN A 44 -5.94 8.23 -3.06
C ASN A 44 -5.85 9.31 -4.18
N SER A 45 -5.56 10.57 -3.84
CA SER A 45 -5.32 11.60 -4.88
C SER A 45 -4.00 11.41 -5.63
N SER A 46 -2.91 11.05 -4.94
CA SER A 46 -1.60 10.80 -5.54
C SER A 46 -1.64 9.55 -6.43
N GLU A 47 -2.32 8.49 -6.01
CA GLU A 47 -2.54 7.29 -6.81
C GLU A 47 -3.26 7.60 -8.11
N LEU A 48 -4.34 8.40 -8.04
CA LEU A 48 -5.09 8.80 -9.22
C LEU A 48 -4.26 9.64 -10.20
N VAL A 49 -3.49 10.60 -9.69
CA VAL A 49 -2.63 11.45 -10.54
C VAL A 49 -1.48 10.65 -11.15
N ASN A 50 -0.80 9.82 -10.37
CA ASN A 50 0.26 8.94 -10.85
C ASN A 50 -0.27 7.94 -11.88
N GLY A 51 -1.46 7.37 -11.64
CA GLY A 51 -2.14 6.49 -12.60
C GLY A 51 -2.45 7.18 -13.93
N ARG A 52 -2.95 8.42 -13.90
CA ARG A 52 -3.19 9.21 -15.13
C ARG A 52 -1.91 9.53 -15.87
N ALA A 53 -0.88 9.97 -15.15
CA ALA A 53 0.44 10.23 -15.72
C ALA A 53 1.02 8.96 -16.38
N ALA A 54 0.86 7.80 -15.74
CA ALA A 54 1.30 6.52 -16.28
C ALA A 54 0.54 6.13 -17.56
N MET A 55 -0.79 6.31 -17.61
CA MET A 55 -1.58 6.04 -18.82
C MET A 55 -1.15 6.92 -19.99
N ILE A 56 -0.94 8.22 -19.76
CA ILE A 56 -0.46 9.15 -20.79
C ILE A 56 0.97 8.81 -21.20
N GLY A 57 1.85 8.49 -20.25
CA GLY A 57 3.23 8.08 -20.52
C GLY A 57 3.27 6.82 -21.41
N PHE A 58 2.50 5.80 -21.07
CA PHE A 58 2.38 4.58 -21.87
C PHE A 58 1.86 4.86 -23.28
N LEU A 59 0.80 5.67 -23.41
CA LEU A 59 0.29 6.08 -24.72
C LEU A 59 1.36 6.80 -25.55
N MET A 60 2.11 7.70 -24.93
CA MET A 60 3.20 8.43 -25.60
C MET A 60 4.34 7.51 -26.03
N LEU A 61 4.66 6.47 -25.25
CA LEU A 61 5.65 5.47 -25.65
C LEU A 61 5.23 4.76 -26.95
N ILE A 62 3.96 4.33 -27.05
CA ILE A 62 3.43 3.70 -28.28
C ILE A 62 3.45 4.68 -29.45
N LEU A 63 2.98 5.92 -29.24
CA LEU A 63 2.91 6.93 -30.31
C LEU A 63 4.30 7.29 -30.84
N THR A 64 5.26 7.49 -29.95
CA THR A 64 6.63 7.81 -30.34
C THR A 64 7.30 6.63 -31.03
N GLU A 65 7.07 5.40 -30.58
CA GLU A 65 7.55 4.21 -31.32
C GLU A 65 7.01 4.16 -32.76
N LEU A 66 5.71 4.45 -32.94
CA LEU A 66 5.09 4.46 -34.26
C LEU A 66 5.63 5.59 -35.16
N VAL A 67 5.79 6.80 -34.61
CA VAL A 67 6.29 7.98 -35.37
C VAL A 67 7.78 7.82 -35.73
N PHE A 68 8.59 7.24 -34.85
CA PHE A 68 10.03 7.06 -35.06
C PHE A 68 10.40 5.72 -35.74
N SER A 69 9.45 5.14 -36.50
CA SER A 69 9.66 3.95 -37.36
C SER A 69 10.07 2.69 -36.59
N GLY A 70 9.47 2.44 -35.42
CA GLY A 70 9.62 1.19 -34.68
C GLY A 70 10.94 1.06 -33.90
N ARG A 71 11.67 2.17 -33.70
CA ARG A 71 12.79 2.16 -32.76
C ARG A 71 12.24 2.23 -31.33
N PRO A 72 12.57 1.26 -30.46
CA PRO A 72 12.05 1.27 -29.11
C PRO A 72 12.58 2.49 -28.37
N VAL A 73 11.67 3.24 -27.74
CA VAL A 73 11.99 4.48 -27.00
C VAL A 73 12.99 4.21 -25.87
N THR A 74 13.02 2.98 -25.37
CA THR A 74 13.98 2.50 -24.37
C THR A 74 15.42 2.60 -24.84
N SER A 75 15.73 2.37 -26.12
CA SER A 75 17.08 2.54 -26.65
C SER A 75 17.53 4.01 -26.63
N SER A 76 16.60 4.96 -26.83
CA SER A 76 16.88 6.39 -26.78
C SER A 76 17.04 6.94 -25.36
N ILE A 77 16.32 6.37 -24.39
CA ILE A 77 16.35 6.83 -22.98
C ILE A 77 17.50 6.18 -22.20
N PHE A 78 17.74 4.89 -22.42
CA PHE A 78 18.71 4.12 -21.63
C PHE A 78 20.02 3.86 -22.39
N GLY A 79 20.12 4.23 -23.68
CA GLY A 79 21.34 4.10 -24.47
C GLY A 79 21.79 2.65 -24.71
N ILE A 80 20.92 1.68 -24.44
CA ILE A 80 21.17 0.25 -24.63
C ILE A 80 20.76 -0.14 -26.05
N ASN A 81 21.76 -0.60 -26.82
CA ASN A 81 21.63 -1.21 -28.16
C ASN A 81 21.63 -2.73 -28.05
#